data_AF-A0A7C3RIG7-F1
#
_entry.id   AF-A0A7C3RIG7-F1
#
_cell.length_a   1.000
_cell.length_b   1.000
_cell.length_c   1.000
_cell.angle_alpha   90.00
_cell.angle_beta   90.00
_cell.angle_gamma   90.00
#
_symmetry.space_group_name_H-M   'P 1'
#
loop_
_entity.id
_entity.type
_entity.pdbx_description
1 polymer ?
#
loop_
_entity_poly.entity_id
_entity_poly.type
_entity_poly.pdbx_seq_one_letter_code
_entity_poly.pdbx_strand_id
1 'polypeptide(L)'
;TVLGLSAEQGDDGQVGRGNRVSGLITPCREMSLEAPAGKNINHPGKLYQILAHLIAQEVGKISGVKECSVRILSQIGKPLDQPQVVSAKVIAKNFNQIKDKIYEIVDEKLNNLRKIQMDIVKGKFTVC
;
A
#
# COMPACT_ATOMS: atom_id res chain seq x y z
N THR A 1 -33.00 -0.32 -8.60
CA THR A 1 -32.48 -1.64 -9.00
C THR A 1 -33.27 -2.73 -8.29
N VAL A 2 -33.39 -3.94 -8.86
CA VAL A 2 -34.06 -5.11 -8.28
C VAL A 2 -33.08 -5.90 -7.40
N LEU A 3 -31.83 -6.06 -7.86
CA LEU A 3 -30.76 -6.81 -7.21
C LEU A 3 -29.81 -5.93 -6.38
N GLY A 4 -30.03 -4.61 -6.34
CA GLY A 4 -29.19 -3.69 -5.57
C GLY A 4 -27.87 -3.28 -6.24
N LEU A 5 -27.64 -3.67 -7.51
CA LEU A 5 -26.43 -3.36 -8.27
C LEU A 5 -26.79 -2.86 -9.68
N SER A 6 -26.19 -1.77 -10.15
CA SER A 6 -26.52 -1.16 -11.45
C SER A 6 -26.13 -2.03 -12.65
N ALA A 7 -25.28 -3.04 -12.46
CA ALA A 7 -24.92 -4.01 -13.49
C ALA A 7 -26.12 -4.75 -14.11
N GLU A 8 -27.25 -4.83 -13.40
CA GLU A 8 -28.49 -5.39 -13.96
C GLU A 8 -29.12 -4.51 -15.06
N GLN A 9 -28.68 -3.25 -15.19
CA GLN A 9 -29.22 -2.25 -16.12
C GLN A 9 -28.19 -1.79 -17.17
N GLY A 10 -27.14 -2.59 -17.41
CA GLY A 10 -26.19 -2.37 -18.50
C GLY A 10 -24.88 -1.67 -18.10
N ASP A 11 -24.64 -1.41 -16.81
CA ASP A 11 -23.34 -0.95 -16.33
C ASP A 11 -22.33 -2.10 -16.26
N ASP A 12 -21.12 -1.89 -16.81
CA ASP A 12 -20.02 -2.85 -16.75
C ASP A 12 -18.95 -2.47 -15.71
N GLY A 13 -18.28 -3.47 -15.16
CA GLY A 13 -17.18 -3.31 -14.20
C GLY A 13 -15.90 -4.01 -14.65
N GLN A 14 -14.75 -3.39 -14.38
CA GLN A 14 -13.43 -3.98 -14.69
C GLN A 14 -12.47 -3.83 -13.50
N VAL A 15 -11.63 -4.85 -13.29
CA VAL A 15 -10.55 -4.84 -12.29
C VAL A 15 -9.62 -3.65 -12.51
N GLY A 16 -9.29 -2.94 -11.44
CA GLY A 16 -8.38 -1.78 -11.49
C GLY A 16 -9.03 -0.45 -11.90
N ARG A 17 -10.34 -0.41 -12.15
CA ARG A 17 -11.08 0.82 -12.49
C ARG A 17 -11.74 1.52 -11.29
N GLY A 18 -11.53 1.02 -10.08
CA GLY A 18 -12.10 1.57 -8.85
C GLY A 18 -11.04 2.12 -7.90
N ASN A 19 -11.28 1.89 -6.62
CA ASN A 19 -10.43 2.28 -5.50
C ASN A 19 -9.01 1.71 -5.55
N ARG A 20 -8.13 2.30 -4.73
CA ARG A 20 -6.80 1.77 -4.42
C ARG A 20 -6.82 0.97 -3.12
N VAL A 21 -5.68 0.43 -2.69
CA VAL A 21 -5.54 -0.33 -1.44
C VAL A 21 -6.02 0.44 -0.19
N SER A 22 -5.98 1.77 -0.24
CA SER A 22 -6.55 2.64 0.81
C SER A 22 -8.08 2.64 0.87
N GLY A 23 -8.77 2.00 -0.08
CA GLY A 23 -10.22 2.04 -0.23
C GLY A 23 -10.76 3.32 -0.90
N LEU A 24 -9.88 4.17 -1.45
CA LEU A 24 -10.25 5.47 -2.03
C LEU A 24 -9.60 5.71 -3.39
N ILE A 25 -10.21 6.60 -4.17
CA ILE A 25 -9.60 7.27 -5.33
C ILE A 25 -9.26 8.71 -4.91
N THR A 26 -7.97 9.03 -4.83
CA THR A 26 -7.49 10.28 -4.23
C THR A 26 -6.66 11.09 -5.24
N PRO A 27 -7.29 11.92 -6.09
CA PRO A 27 -6.59 12.62 -7.18
C PRO A 27 -5.50 13.59 -6.68
N CYS A 28 -5.62 14.08 -5.43
CA CYS A 28 -4.63 14.97 -4.81
C CYS A 28 -3.54 14.21 -4.00
N ARG A 29 -3.47 12.87 -4.12
CA ARG A 29 -2.47 12.04 -3.44
C ARG A 29 -1.74 11.16 -4.44
N GLU A 30 -0.54 10.72 -4.06
CA GLU A 30 0.23 9.77 -4.85
C GLU A 30 -0.48 8.40 -4.87
N MET A 31 -0.64 7.82 -6.06
CA MET A 31 -1.31 6.55 -6.26
C MET A 31 -0.54 5.69 -7.25
N SER A 32 -0.58 4.36 -7.04
CA SER A 32 -0.20 3.40 -8.08
C SER A 32 -1.37 3.23 -9.07
N LEU A 33 -1.04 2.95 -10.33
CA LEU A 33 -2.01 2.54 -11.35
C LEU A 33 -2.19 1.02 -11.41
N GLU A 34 -1.33 0.26 -10.74
CA GLU A 34 -1.43 -1.19 -10.70
C GLU A 34 -2.68 -1.65 -9.95
N ALA A 35 -3.44 -2.56 -10.56
CA ALA A 35 -4.55 -3.24 -9.89
C ALA A 35 -4.03 -4.33 -8.94
N PRO A 36 -4.26 -4.25 -7.62
CA PRO A 36 -3.84 -5.29 -6.67
C PRO A 36 -4.81 -6.50 -6.63
N ALA A 37 -6.08 -6.30 -6.96
CA ALA A 37 -7.08 -7.36 -6.99
C ALA A 37 -6.76 -8.42 -8.05
N GLY A 38 -6.98 -9.70 -7.73
CA GLY A 38 -6.69 -10.84 -8.62
C GLY A 38 -5.21 -11.24 -8.72
N LYS A 39 -4.27 -10.40 -8.26
CA LYS A 39 -2.84 -10.72 -8.32
C LYS A 39 -2.40 -11.70 -7.22
N ASN A 40 -1.43 -12.56 -7.58
CA ASN A 40 -0.77 -13.47 -6.64
C ASN A 40 -0.02 -12.69 -5.55
N ILE A 41 0.17 -13.31 -4.38
CA ILE A 41 0.86 -12.71 -3.24
C ILE A 41 2.34 -12.40 -3.52
N ASN A 42 2.96 -13.12 -4.45
CA ASN A 42 4.34 -12.86 -4.87
C ASN A 42 4.43 -11.74 -5.93
N HIS A 43 3.31 -11.17 -6.38
CA HIS A 43 3.35 -10.05 -7.31
C HIS A 43 3.68 -8.75 -6.56
N PRO A 44 4.79 -8.05 -6.89
CA PRO A 44 5.24 -6.86 -6.15
C PRO A 44 4.16 -5.77 -6.14
N GLY A 45 3.50 -5.56 -7.26
CA GLY A 45 2.32 -4.72 -7.39
C GLY A 45 1.25 -4.79 -6.31
N LYS A 46 0.90 -6.00 -5.86
CA LYS A 46 -0.07 -6.19 -4.78
C LYS A 46 0.59 -6.02 -3.42
N LEU A 47 1.70 -6.73 -3.22
CA LEU A 47 2.41 -6.77 -1.95
C LEU A 47 2.89 -5.38 -1.51
N TYR A 48 3.53 -4.65 -2.41
CA TYR A 48 4.14 -3.36 -2.11
C TYR A 48 3.12 -2.24 -1.94
N GLN A 49 1.97 -2.30 -2.62
CA GLN A 49 0.90 -1.32 -2.35
C GLN A 49 0.36 -1.49 -0.92
N ILE A 50 0.14 -2.72 -0.47
CA ILE A 50 -0.28 -3.02 0.90
C ILE A 50 0.82 -2.65 1.89
N LEU A 51 2.06 -3.06 1.64
CA LEU A 51 3.19 -2.77 2.50
C LEU A 51 3.42 -1.25 2.65
N ALA A 52 3.38 -0.50 1.55
CA ALA A 52 3.51 0.95 1.56
C ALA A 52 2.39 1.61 2.35
N HIS A 53 1.14 1.12 2.23
CA HIS A 53 0.03 1.63 3.00
C HIS A 53 0.22 1.39 4.51
N LEU A 54 0.67 0.19 4.90
CA LEU A 54 0.94 -0.15 6.30
C LEU A 54 2.09 0.68 6.90
N ILE A 55 3.17 0.87 6.15
CA ILE A 55 4.28 1.74 6.59
C ILE A 55 3.78 3.18 6.78
N ALA A 56 3.03 3.71 5.80
CA ALA A 56 2.51 5.08 5.86
C ALA A 56 1.55 5.29 7.05
N GLN A 57 0.70 4.31 7.35
CA GLN A 57 -0.17 4.34 8.53
C GLN A 57 0.62 4.38 9.83
N GLU A 58 1.67 3.57 9.94
CA GLU A 58 2.47 3.47 11.18
C GLU A 58 3.35 4.70 11.40
N VAL A 59 3.92 5.25 10.32
CA VAL A 59 4.60 6.54 10.37
C VAL A 59 3.63 7.67 10.71
N GLY A 60 2.41 7.64 10.16
CA GLY A 60 1.36 8.63 10.44
C GLY A 60 0.91 8.68 11.91
N LYS A 61 1.13 7.60 12.68
CA LYS A 61 0.85 7.55 14.13
C LYS A 61 1.93 8.23 14.98
N ILE A 62 3.08 8.58 14.41
CA ILE A 62 4.16 9.26 15.15
C ILE A 62 3.74 10.70 15.44
N SER A 63 3.89 11.13 16.70
CA SER A 63 3.58 12.49 17.11
C SER A 63 4.35 13.53 16.29
N GLY A 64 3.64 14.54 15.79
CA GLY A 64 4.21 15.60 14.97
C GLY A 64 4.31 15.29 13.48
N VAL A 65 3.96 14.08 13.02
CA VAL A 65 3.73 13.78 11.61
C VAL A 65 2.37 14.30 11.19
N LYS A 66 2.33 15.10 10.12
CA LYS A 66 1.11 15.61 9.49
C LYS A 66 0.69 14.73 8.32
N GLU A 67 1.65 14.32 7.49
CA GLU A 67 1.39 13.48 6.30
C GLU A 67 2.58 12.55 6.02
N CYS A 68 2.28 11.35 5.51
CA CYS A 68 3.26 10.41 5.01
C CYS A 68 2.75 9.72 3.74
N SER A 69 3.57 9.71 2.70
CA SER A 69 3.38 8.92 1.47
C SER A 69 4.58 7.98 1.29
N VAL A 70 4.32 6.72 0.97
CA VAL A 70 5.37 5.71 0.77
C VAL A 70 5.28 5.13 -0.64
N ARG A 71 6.42 5.04 -1.31
CA ARG A 71 6.57 4.39 -2.62
C ARG A 71 7.62 3.29 -2.50
N ILE A 72 7.33 2.13 -3.06
CA ILE A 72 8.26 1.00 -3.08
C ILE A 72 8.41 0.54 -4.52
N LEU A 73 9.66 0.52 -5.01
CA LEU A 73 10.00 0.13 -6.36
C LEU A 73 10.67 -1.25 -6.34
N SER A 74 10.07 -2.22 -7.05
CA SER A 74 10.70 -3.53 -7.29
C SER A 74 11.70 -3.46 -8.44
N GLN A 75 12.68 -4.35 -8.42
CA GLN A 75 13.52 -4.66 -9.57
C GLN A 75 13.30 -6.12 -9.98
N ILE A 76 13.14 -6.38 -11.28
CA ILE A 76 13.00 -7.74 -11.79
C ILE A 76 14.24 -8.56 -11.40
N GLY A 77 14.02 -9.78 -10.91
CA GLY A 77 15.09 -10.70 -10.48
C GLY A 77 15.65 -10.42 -9.08
N LYS A 78 15.14 -9.40 -8.36
CA LYS A 78 15.48 -9.17 -6.95
C LYS A 78 14.45 -9.80 -6.01
N PRO A 79 14.87 -10.28 -4.83
CA PRO A 79 13.96 -10.71 -3.77
C PRO A 79 12.94 -9.61 -3.37
N LEU A 80 11.74 -10.01 -2.95
CA LEU A 80 10.66 -9.08 -2.57
C LEU A 80 10.91 -8.33 -1.25
N ASP A 81 11.81 -8.83 -0.42
CA ASP A 81 12.31 -8.16 0.78
C ASP A 81 13.48 -7.20 0.48
N GLN A 82 13.95 -7.16 -0.77
CA GLN A 82 15.02 -6.27 -1.25
C GLN A 82 14.53 -5.38 -2.39
N PRO A 83 13.58 -4.45 -2.12
CA PRO A 83 13.16 -3.48 -3.12
C PRO A 83 14.34 -2.61 -3.58
N GLN A 84 14.28 -2.13 -4.83
CA GLN A 84 15.30 -1.22 -5.36
C GLN A 84 15.34 0.08 -4.56
N VAL A 85 14.15 0.60 -4.21
CA VAL A 85 13.99 1.82 -3.42
C VAL A 85 12.72 1.72 -2.57
N VAL A 86 12.84 2.15 -1.30
CA VAL A 86 11.70 2.57 -0.47
C VAL A 86 11.83 4.08 -0.25
N SER A 87 10.85 4.84 -0.72
CA SER A 87 10.82 6.30 -0.61
C SER A 87 9.66 6.72 0.29
N ALA A 88 9.97 7.22 1.48
CA ALA A 88 9.00 7.82 2.39
C ALA A 88 9.08 9.36 2.29
N LYS A 89 8.00 9.99 1.84
CA LYS A 89 7.83 11.44 1.82
C LYS A 89 6.99 11.84 3.04
N VAL A 90 7.57 12.63 3.95
CA VAL A 90 6.96 12.95 5.23
C VAL A 90 6.89 14.45 5.44
N ILE A 91 5.72 14.94 5.85
CA ILE A 91 5.53 16.30 6.36
C ILE A 91 5.41 16.19 7.88
N ALA A 92 6.37 16.73 8.62
CA ALA A 92 6.39 16.66 10.07
C ALA A 92 6.97 17.93 10.70
N LYS A 93 6.66 18.18 11.98
CA LYS A 93 7.19 19.32 12.74
C LYS A 93 8.71 19.28 12.89
N ASN A 94 9.28 18.10 13.17
CA ASN A 94 10.72 17.90 13.29
C ASN A 94 11.13 16.56 12.66
N PHE A 95 11.56 16.59 11.40
CA PHE A 95 11.94 15.39 10.65
C PHE A 95 13.14 14.66 11.27
N ASN A 96 14.14 15.39 11.77
CA ASN A 96 15.35 14.79 12.30
C ASN A 96 15.10 13.91 13.53
N GLN A 97 14.07 14.22 14.33
CA GLN A 97 13.70 13.42 15.51
C GLN A 97 12.98 12.12 15.16
N ILE A 98 12.37 12.03 13.98
CA ILE A 98 11.53 10.88 13.58
C ILE A 98 12.18 10.03 12.50
N LYS A 99 13.25 10.53 11.87
CA LYS A 99 13.94 9.88 10.74
C LYS A 99 14.31 8.43 11.08
N ASP A 100 15.02 8.20 12.19
CA ASP A 100 15.51 6.87 12.54
C ASP A 100 14.35 5.90 12.82
N LYS A 101 13.30 6.40 13.47
CA LYS A 101 12.07 5.63 13.70
C LYS A 101 11.35 5.24 12.40
N ILE A 102 11.39 6.09 11.37
CA ILE A 102 10.85 5.75 10.04
C ILE A 102 11.65 4.59 9.43
N TYR A 103 12.98 4.62 9.52
CA TYR A 103 13.82 3.51 9.05
C TYR A 103 13.52 2.21 9.81
N GLU A 104 13.42 2.27 11.13
CA GLU A 104 13.05 1.12 11.97
C GLU A 104 11.71 0.50 11.55
N ILE A 105 10.69 1.32 11.29
CA ILE A 105 9.38 0.84 10.82
C ILE A 105 9.51 0.16 9.45
N VAL A 106 10.25 0.76 8.51
CA VAL A 106 10.45 0.19 7.17
C VAL A 106 11.15 -1.17 7.28
N ASP A 107 12.24 -1.25 8.03
CA ASP A 107 13.01 -2.47 8.23
C ASP A 107 12.19 -3.54 8.95
N GLU A 108 11.43 -3.18 9.98
CA GLU A 108 10.52 -4.10 10.69
C GLU A 108 9.51 -4.71 9.70
N LYS A 109 8.91 -3.91 8.82
CA LYS A 109 7.90 -4.41 7.87
C LYS A 109 8.53 -5.28 6.78
N LEU A 110 9.72 -4.94 6.29
CA LEU A 110 10.45 -5.76 5.32
C LEU A 110 10.95 -7.08 5.94
N ASN A 111 11.48 -7.06 7.16
CA ASN A 111 11.92 -8.25 7.87
C ASN A 111 10.75 -9.20 8.22
N ASN A 112 9.55 -8.64 8.41
CA ASN A 112 8.31 -9.39 8.67
C ASN A 112 7.48 -9.69 7.42
N LEU A 113 8.04 -9.53 6.21
CA LEU A 113 7.29 -9.63 4.95
C LEU A 113 6.50 -10.94 4.83
N ARG A 114 7.07 -12.08 5.22
CA ARG A 114 6.41 -13.39 5.15
C ARG A 114 5.14 -13.46 6.00
N LYS A 115 5.14 -12.82 7.18
CA LYS A 115 3.95 -12.73 8.04
C LYS A 115 2.88 -11.86 7.39
N ILE A 116 3.29 -10.72 6.83
CA ILE A 116 2.39 -9.81 6.11
C ILE A 116 1.77 -10.53 4.91
N GLN A 117 2.56 -11.28 4.14
CA GLN A 117 2.05 -12.08 3.02
C GLN A 117 0.98 -13.08 3.46
N MET A 118 1.21 -13.77 4.58
CA MET A 118 0.22 -14.70 5.14
C MET A 118 -1.06 -13.98 5.58
N ASP A 119 -0.93 -12.80 6.20
CA ASP A 119 -2.07 -11.99 6.62
C ASP A 119 -2.88 -11.45 5.42
N ILE A 120 -2.22 -11.13 4.30
CA ILE A 120 -2.88 -10.79 3.02
C ILE A 120 -3.65 -11.99 2.46
N VAL A 121 -3.04 -13.19 2.47
CA VAL A 121 -3.71 -14.42 2.02
C VAL A 121 -4.93 -14.74 2.88
N LYS A 122 -4.87 -14.45 4.18
CA LYS A 122 -5.98 -14.59 5.13
C LYS A 122 -7.06 -13.50 5.00
N GLY A 123 -6.91 -12.56 4.06
CA GLY A 123 -7.90 -11.50 3.81
C GLY A 123 -7.95 -10.43 4.89
N LYS A 124 -6.88 -10.26 5.70
CA LYS A 124 -6.87 -9.25 6.77
C LYS A 124 -6.69 -7.81 6.28
N PHE A 125 -6.36 -7.62 5.01
CA PHE A 125 -6.13 -6.31 4.41
C PHE A 125 -7.05 -6.10 3.21
N THR A 126 -7.63 -4.90 3.13
CA THR A 126 -8.36 -4.42 1.97
C THR A 126 -7.43 -4.31 0.77
N VAL A 127 -7.92 -4.68 -0.42
CA VAL A 127 -7.17 -4.59 -1.68
C VAL A 127 -7.73 -3.53 -2.62
N CYS A 128 -8.98 -3.13 -2.45
CA CYS A 128 -9.68 -2.05 -3.14
C CYS A 128 -10.94 -1.69 -2.34
#